data_AF-A0A8H3YDJ9-F1
#
_entry.id   AF-A0A8H3YDJ9-F1
#
_cell.length_a   1.000
_cell.length_b   1.000
_cell.length_c   1.000
_cell.angle_alpha   90.00
_cell.angle_beta   90.00
_cell.angle_gamma   90.00
#
_symmetry.space_group_name_H-M   'P 1'
#
loop_
_entity.id
_entity.type
_entity.pdbx_description
1 polymer ?
#
loop_
_entity_poly.entity_id
_entity_poly.type
_entity_poly.pdbx_seq_one_letter_code
_entity_poly.pdbx_strand_id
1 'polypeptide(L)'
;MANPPHPRLSADPSLDYILLHTGLKVAETLSLAVPPAYLLFHAVRGKRPFSVNRLLRTTWMVGYGGAVASVPVAYYRLKNEPQVAMQDRMNRLSHNATQIRSDDYSLIGSVLGSLIISTIFWKRASIINNVLGGSLLGMGAGVCAHVVQDWREGHEVEPDLSGMMQSVPVVGEELEAAKKAVGKKG
;
A
#
# COMPACT_ATOMS: atom_id res chain seq x y z
N MET A 1 -2.90 -21.31 -18.81
CA MET A 1 -3.13 -19.90 -19.19
C MET A 1 -1.81 -19.18 -19.03
N ALA A 2 -1.25 -18.63 -20.12
CA ALA A 2 0.01 -17.89 -20.05
C ALA A 2 -0.25 -16.53 -19.37
N ASN A 3 0.45 -16.26 -18.27
CA ASN A 3 0.36 -14.98 -17.57
C ASN A 3 0.90 -13.87 -18.49
N PRO A 4 0.20 -12.73 -18.65
CA PRO A 4 0.71 -11.63 -19.46
C PRO A 4 2.06 -11.13 -18.91
N PRO A 5 2.99 -10.67 -19.77
CA PRO A 5 4.30 -10.19 -19.33
C PRO A 5 4.14 -8.85 -18.61
N HIS A 6 4.02 -8.88 -17.29
CA HIS A 6 4.20 -7.69 -16.47
C HIS A 6 5.67 -7.27 -16.53
N PRO A 7 5.98 -5.96 -16.54
CA PRO A 7 7.36 -5.48 -16.49
C PRO A 7 8.05 -6.07 -15.25
N ARG A 8 9.11 -6.85 -15.49
CA ARG A 8 9.83 -7.57 -14.44
C ARG A 8 10.89 -6.66 -13.84
N LEU A 9 10.81 -6.42 -12.53
CA LEU A 9 11.83 -5.71 -11.76
C LEU A 9 12.94 -6.67 -11.32
N SER A 10 12.63 -7.96 -11.19
CA SER A 10 13.56 -9.01 -10.78
C SER A 10 13.31 -10.32 -11.52
N ALA A 11 14.19 -11.30 -11.29
CA ALA A 11 14.01 -12.64 -11.83
C ALA A 11 12.88 -13.42 -11.13
N ASP A 12 12.44 -13.00 -9.93
CA ASP A 12 11.42 -13.67 -9.15
C ASP A 12 10.07 -12.93 -9.24
N PRO A 13 9.03 -13.56 -9.85
CA PRO A 13 7.72 -12.92 -10.00
C PRO A 13 7.04 -12.63 -8.65
N SER A 14 7.33 -13.41 -7.61
CA SER A 14 6.75 -13.25 -6.27
C SER A 14 7.28 -11.99 -5.60
N LEU A 15 8.57 -11.73 -5.77
CA LEU A 15 9.22 -10.53 -5.26
C LEU A 15 8.66 -9.27 -5.93
N ASP A 16 8.51 -9.28 -7.25
CA ASP A 16 7.97 -8.14 -8.00
C ASP A 16 6.56 -7.77 -7.52
N TYR A 17 5.70 -8.78 -7.33
CA TYR A 17 4.35 -8.58 -6.81
C TYR A 17 4.35 -7.93 -5.42
N ILE A 18 5.17 -8.46 -4.50
CA ILE A 18 5.27 -7.93 -3.12
C ILE A 18 5.81 -6.48 -3.13
N LEU A 19 6.80 -6.18 -3.97
CA LEU A 19 7.36 -4.83 -4.08
C LEU A 19 6.33 -3.82 -4.58
N LEU A 20 5.61 -4.14 -5.65
CA LEU A 20 4.58 -3.27 -6.22
C LEU A 20 3.44 -3.06 -5.22
N HIS A 21 2.99 -4.14 -4.59
CA HIS A 21 1.95 -4.07 -3.58
C HIS A 21 2.37 -3.20 -2.37
N THR A 22 3.62 -3.33 -1.92
CA THR A 22 4.16 -2.47 -0.85
C THR A 22 4.14 -1.00 -1.25
N GLY A 23 4.55 -0.69 -2.48
CA GLY A 23 4.49 0.68 -3.01
C GLY A 23 3.09 1.26 -3.04
N LEU A 24 2.10 0.45 -3.47
CA LEU A 24 0.69 0.85 -3.46
C LEU A 24 0.19 1.16 -2.05
N LYS A 25 0.47 0.28 -1.07
CA LYS A 25 0.09 0.51 0.34
C LYS A 25 0.74 1.75 0.94
N VAL A 26 1.98 2.05 0.58
CA VAL A 26 2.62 3.30 1.00
C VAL A 26 1.94 4.51 0.35
N ALA A 27 1.55 4.44 -0.92
CA ALA A 27 0.79 5.50 -1.57
C ALA A 27 -0.56 5.74 -0.87
N GLU A 28 -1.31 4.68 -0.58
CA GLU A 28 -2.61 4.73 0.11
C GLU A 28 -2.47 5.37 1.50
N THR A 29 -1.53 4.89 2.31
CA THR A 29 -1.33 5.41 3.67
C THR A 29 -0.89 6.87 3.68
N LEU A 30 0.03 7.26 2.79
CA LEU A 30 0.44 8.66 2.66
C LEU A 30 -0.68 9.54 2.09
N SER A 31 -1.54 9.00 1.22
CA SER A 31 -2.68 9.74 0.68
C SER A 31 -3.68 10.16 1.75
N LEU A 32 -3.84 9.33 2.79
CA LEU A 32 -4.67 9.62 3.95
C LEU A 32 -3.97 10.55 4.95
N ALA A 33 -2.66 10.35 5.17
CA ALA A 33 -1.92 11.07 6.21
C ALA A 33 -1.49 12.49 5.79
N VAL A 34 -1.09 12.68 4.53
CA VAL A 34 -0.48 13.95 4.07
C VAL A 34 -1.46 15.12 4.08
N PRO A 35 -2.72 15.01 3.61
CA PRO A 35 -3.65 16.13 3.62
C PRO A 35 -3.96 16.70 5.02
N PRO A 36 -4.33 15.88 6.04
CA PRO A 36 -4.55 16.40 7.38
C PRO A 36 -3.25 16.89 8.02
N ALA A 37 -2.11 16.22 7.78
CA ALA A 37 -0.82 16.70 8.27
C ALA A 37 -0.46 18.09 7.71
N TYR A 38 -0.74 18.33 6.42
CA TYR A 38 -0.53 19.64 5.79
C TYR A 38 -1.44 20.72 6.41
N LEU A 39 -2.72 20.40 6.66
CA LEU A 39 -3.66 21.33 7.29
C LEU A 39 -3.23 21.66 8.73
N LEU A 40 -2.88 20.65 9.53
CA LEU A 40 -2.38 20.83 10.90
C LEU A 40 -1.10 21.66 10.92
N PHE A 41 -0.16 21.38 10.03
CA PHE A 41 1.08 22.13 9.92
C PHE A 41 0.82 23.61 9.62
N HIS A 42 -0.11 23.91 8.71
CA HIS A 42 -0.48 25.28 8.39
C HIS A 42 -1.23 25.97 9.53
N ALA A 43 -2.11 25.26 10.23
CA ALA A 43 -2.84 25.77 11.39
C ALA A 43 -1.88 26.13 12.55
N VAL A 44 -0.90 25.28 12.83
CA VAL A 44 0.07 25.50 13.94
C VAL A 44 1.13 26.53 13.58
N ARG A 45 1.64 26.55 12.34
CA ARG A 45 2.76 27.45 11.97
C ARG A 45 2.32 28.82 11.47
N GLY A 46 1.04 29.08 11.18
CA GLY A 46 0.38 30.38 11.06
C GLY A 46 0.93 31.45 10.09
N LYS A 47 2.12 31.29 9.53
CA LYS A 47 2.87 32.36 8.85
C LYS A 47 2.66 32.43 7.34
N ARG A 48 1.98 31.46 6.73
CA ARG A 48 1.82 31.38 5.27
C ARG A 48 0.36 31.12 4.88
N PRO A 49 -0.16 31.82 3.86
CA PRO A 49 -1.52 31.60 3.39
C PRO A 49 -1.67 30.18 2.85
N PHE A 50 -2.84 29.60 3.07
CA PHE A 50 -3.20 28.29 2.53
C PHE A 50 -3.20 28.35 1.00
N SER A 51 -2.55 27.37 0.37
CA SER A 51 -2.48 27.26 -1.09
C SER A 51 -2.82 25.84 -1.51
N VAL A 52 -3.86 25.71 -2.33
CA VAL A 52 -4.30 24.42 -2.89
C VAL A 52 -3.21 23.82 -3.78
N ASN A 53 -2.54 24.64 -4.59
CA ASN A 53 -1.45 24.16 -5.45
C ASN A 53 -0.31 23.55 -4.63
N ARG A 54 0.01 24.13 -3.46
CA ARG A 54 1.04 23.57 -2.58
C ARG A 54 0.57 22.29 -1.88
N LEU A 55 -0.69 22.24 -1.43
CA LEU A 55 -1.28 21.01 -0.89
C LEU A 55 -1.18 19.88 -1.91
N LEU A 56 -1.73 20.08 -3.12
CA LEU A 56 -1.72 19.07 -4.18
C LEU A 56 -0.31 18.64 -4.55
N ARG A 57 0.61 19.59 -4.67
CA ARG A 57 2.03 19.32 -4.94
C ARG A 57 2.67 18.48 -3.83
N THR A 58 2.48 18.87 -2.57
CA THR A 58 3.01 18.12 -1.42
C THR A 58 2.41 16.72 -1.37
N THR A 59 1.10 16.59 -1.60
CA THR A 59 0.42 15.30 -1.62
C THR A 59 1.02 14.36 -2.67
N TRP A 60 1.09 14.75 -3.94
CA TRP A 60 1.61 13.83 -4.95
C TRP A 60 3.11 13.58 -4.82
N MET A 61 3.92 14.59 -4.47
CA MET A 61 5.36 14.41 -4.29
C MET A 61 5.66 13.46 -3.13
N VAL A 62 4.94 13.59 -2.01
CA VAL A 62 5.14 12.72 -0.85
C VAL A 62 4.54 11.35 -1.10
N GLY A 63 3.33 11.27 -1.65
CA GLY A 63 2.66 10.00 -1.92
C GLY A 63 3.38 9.13 -2.94
N TYR A 64 3.53 9.62 -4.18
CA TYR A 64 4.23 8.87 -5.22
C TYR A 64 5.73 8.77 -4.93
N GLY A 65 6.35 9.83 -4.41
CA GLY A 65 7.76 9.79 -4.02
C GLY A 65 8.02 8.76 -2.92
N GLY A 66 7.14 8.68 -1.92
CA GLY A 66 7.18 7.68 -0.86
C GLY A 66 6.94 6.27 -1.38
N ALA A 67 5.97 6.08 -2.28
CA ALA A 67 5.70 4.80 -2.92
C ALA A 67 6.93 4.28 -3.67
N VAL A 68 7.54 5.11 -4.52
CA VAL A 68 8.77 4.74 -5.26
C VAL A 68 9.94 4.51 -4.32
N ALA A 69 10.11 5.36 -3.30
CA ALA A 69 11.18 5.21 -2.31
C ALA A 69 11.02 3.95 -1.43
N SER A 70 9.80 3.44 -1.27
CA SER A 70 9.54 2.23 -0.48
C SER A 70 10.02 0.94 -1.16
N VAL A 71 10.06 0.90 -2.50
CA VAL A 71 10.47 -0.27 -3.29
C VAL A 71 11.90 -0.72 -2.95
N PRO A 72 12.94 0.13 -3.01
CA PRO A 72 14.29 -0.30 -2.62
C PRO A 72 14.36 -0.68 -1.14
N VAL A 73 13.64 0.00 -0.25
CA VAL A 73 13.59 -0.35 1.17
C VAL A 73 13.01 -1.76 1.39
N ALA A 74 11.92 -2.08 0.69
CA ALA A 74 11.30 -3.40 0.72
C ALA A 74 12.22 -4.47 0.09
N TYR A 75 12.87 -4.15 -1.02
CA TYR A 75 13.85 -5.04 -1.65
C TYR A 75 15.00 -5.39 -0.69
N TYR A 76 15.58 -4.39 -0.02
CA TYR A 76 16.64 -4.61 0.97
C TYR A 76 16.19 -5.47 2.15
N ARG A 77 14.92 -5.41 2.53
CA ARG A 77 14.33 -6.26 3.57
C ARG A 77 14.11 -7.70 3.09
N LEU A 78 13.73 -7.88 1.83
CA LEU A 78 13.31 -9.18 1.29
C LEU A 78 14.43 -9.96 0.61
N LYS A 79 15.55 -9.33 0.23
CA LYS A 79 16.62 -9.99 -0.56
C LYS A 79 17.22 -11.27 0.03
N ASN A 80 17.09 -11.47 1.35
CA ASN A 80 17.64 -12.63 2.06
C ASN A 80 16.57 -13.67 2.44
N GLU A 81 15.29 -13.44 2.10
CA GLU A 81 14.21 -14.37 2.41
C GLU A 81 14.24 -15.58 1.47
N PRO A 82 13.88 -16.78 1.95
CA PRO A 82 13.80 -17.96 1.09
C PRO A 82 12.61 -17.82 0.12
N GLN A 83 12.77 -18.34 -1.10
CA GLN A 83 11.76 -18.25 -2.16
C GLN A 83 10.40 -18.83 -1.75
N VAL A 84 10.40 -19.89 -0.94
CA VAL A 84 9.16 -20.50 -0.40
C VAL A 84 8.38 -19.50 0.47
N ALA A 85 9.06 -18.71 1.29
CA ALA A 85 8.41 -17.68 2.11
C ALA A 85 7.87 -16.53 1.26
N MET A 86 8.55 -16.17 0.17
CA MET A 86 8.05 -15.16 -0.78
C MET A 86 6.79 -15.64 -1.51
N GLN A 87 6.76 -16.91 -1.93
CA GLN A 87 5.58 -17.50 -2.60
C GLN A 87 4.39 -17.60 -1.66
N ASP A 88 4.59 -18.05 -0.42
CA ASP A 88 3.53 -18.09 0.59
C ASP A 88 2.96 -16.69 0.86
N ARG A 89 3.84 -15.71 1.02
CA ARG A 89 3.43 -14.31 1.23
C ARG A 89 2.67 -13.75 0.04
N MET A 90 3.15 -13.99 -1.20
CA MET A 90 2.44 -13.61 -2.41
C MET A 90 1.05 -14.26 -2.45
N ASN A 91 0.96 -15.56 -2.17
CA ASN A 91 -0.29 -16.30 -2.20
C ASN A 91 -1.31 -15.75 -1.19
N ARG A 92 -0.87 -15.43 0.02
CA ARG A 92 -1.72 -14.79 1.03
C ARG A 92 -2.20 -13.40 0.62
N LEU A 93 -1.31 -12.56 0.08
CA LEU A 93 -1.69 -11.23 -0.38
C LEU A 93 -2.66 -11.29 -1.57
N SER A 94 -2.46 -12.23 -2.49
CA SER A 94 -3.28 -12.36 -3.70
C SER A 94 -4.63 -13.05 -3.47
N HIS A 95 -4.82 -13.73 -2.34
CA HIS A 95 -6.09 -14.40 -1.99
C HIS A 95 -6.87 -13.69 -0.89
N ASN A 96 -6.36 -12.58 -0.35
CA ASN A 96 -7.09 -11.80 0.65
C ASN A 96 -8.17 -10.92 -0.04
N ALA A 97 -9.42 -11.40 -0.01
CA ALA A 97 -10.55 -10.73 -0.66
C ALA A 97 -10.82 -9.31 -0.12
N THR A 98 -10.64 -9.10 1.19
CA THR A 98 -10.82 -7.77 1.81
C THR A 98 -9.78 -6.79 1.31
N GLN A 99 -8.53 -7.24 1.19
CA GLN A 99 -7.43 -6.42 0.69
C GLN A 99 -7.61 -6.05 -0.78
N ILE A 100 -8.02 -7.01 -1.62
CA ILE A 100 -8.31 -6.76 -3.03
C ILE A 100 -9.44 -5.73 -3.17
N ARG A 101 -10.51 -5.88 -2.38
CA ARG A 101 -11.63 -4.94 -2.39
C ARG A 101 -11.18 -3.54 -1.99
N SER A 102 -10.37 -3.41 -0.94
CA SER A 102 -9.79 -2.12 -0.52
C SER A 102 -8.98 -1.46 -1.64
N ASP A 103 -8.15 -2.23 -2.33
CA ASP A 103 -7.30 -1.74 -3.43
C ASP A 103 -8.18 -1.26 -4.60
N ASP A 104 -9.27 -1.97 -4.92
CA ASP A 104 -10.20 -1.57 -5.97
C ASP A 104 -10.87 -0.22 -5.65
N TYR A 105 -11.35 -0.02 -4.41
CA TYR A 105 -11.92 1.27 -3.98
C TYR A 105 -10.89 2.39 -4.06
N SER A 106 -9.64 2.14 -3.67
CA SER A 106 -8.57 3.14 -3.72
C SER A 106 -8.21 3.51 -5.17
N LEU A 107 -8.18 2.55 -6.09
CA LEU A 107 -7.92 2.79 -7.51
C LEU A 107 -9.08 3.52 -8.19
N ILE A 108 -10.33 3.13 -7.94
CA ILE A 108 -11.51 3.83 -8.45
C ILE A 108 -11.54 5.26 -7.91
N GLY A 109 -11.34 5.41 -6.59
CA GLY A 109 -11.24 6.71 -5.94
C GLY A 109 -10.16 7.57 -6.57
N SER A 110 -8.99 6.99 -6.88
CA SER A 110 -7.88 7.68 -7.55
C SER A 110 -8.27 8.22 -8.92
N VAL A 111 -8.88 7.40 -9.78
CA VAL A 111 -9.31 7.86 -11.11
C VAL A 111 -10.36 8.98 -10.98
N LEU A 112 -11.37 8.81 -10.12
CA LEU A 112 -12.40 9.81 -9.89
C LEU A 112 -11.84 11.10 -9.31
N GLY A 113 -10.96 11.01 -8.32
CA GLY A 113 -10.31 12.16 -7.70
C GLY A 113 -9.46 12.94 -8.68
N SER A 114 -8.70 12.26 -9.54
CA SER A 114 -7.93 12.89 -10.61
C SER A 114 -8.83 13.71 -11.53
N LEU A 115 -9.97 13.16 -11.95
CA LEU A 115 -10.91 13.85 -12.84
C LEU A 115 -11.59 15.03 -12.13
N ILE A 116 -12.17 14.82 -10.95
CA ILE A 116 -12.91 15.85 -10.21
C ILE A 116 -12.00 17.02 -9.84
N ILE A 117 -10.82 16.73 -9.29
CA ILE A 117 -9.90 17.78 -8.83
C ILE A 117 -9.30 18.51 -10.02
N SER A 118 -8.98 17.82 -11.12
CA SER A 118 -8.51 18.49 -12.34
C SER A 118 -9.56 19.40 -12.96
N THR A 119 -10.82 18.99 -12.94
CA THR A 119 -11.93 19.80 -13.46
C THR A 119 -12.19 21.02 -12.57
N ILE A 120 -12.22 20.87 -11.24
CA ILE A 120 -12.52 21.97 -10.31
C ILE A 120 -11.35 22.97 -10.23
N PHE A 121 -10.11 22.48 -10.16
CA PHE A 121 -8.92 23.31 -9.92
C PHE A 121 -8.13 23.66 -11.17
N TRP A 122 -8.73 23.52 -12.37
CA TRP A 122 -8.08 23.78 -13.66
C TRP A 122 -7.35 25.12 -13.72
N LYS A 123 -7.93 26.20 -13.18
CA LYS A 123 -7.35 27.56 -13.20
C LYS A 123 -6.48 27.90 -11.98
N ARG A 124 -6.44 27.05 -10.94
CA ARG A 124 -5.81 27.37 -9.64
C ARG A 124 -4.47 26.68 -9.39
N ALA A 125 -4.14 25.66 -10.17
CA ALA A 125 -2.92 24.87 -10.00
C ALA A 125 -2.44 24.32 -11.35
N SER A 126 -1.19 23.85 -11.42
CA SER A 126 -0.69 23.25 -12.65
C SER A 126 -1.41 21.93 -12.93
N ILE A 127 -1.61 21.61 -14.21
CA ILE A 127 -2.30 20.38 -14.64
C ILE A 127 -1.65 19.14 -14.01
N ILE A 128 -0.31 19.10 -13.95
CA ILE A 128 0.43 17.99 -13.34
C ILE A 128 0.08 17.83 -11.85
N ASN A 129 0.04 18.93 -11.09
CA ASN A 129 -0.30 18.87 -9.67
C ASN A 129 -1.77 18.50 -9.45
N ASN A 130 -2.66 18.91 -10.34
CA ASN A 130 -4.08 18.58 -10.25
C ASN A 130 -4.37 17.11 -10.53
N VAL A 131 -3.76 16.55 -11.59
CA VAL A 131 -3.94 15.15 -11.96
C VAL A 131 -3.31 14.24 -10.91
N LEU A 132 -2.02 14.46 -10.59
CA LEU A 132 -1.30 13.60 -9.65
C LEU A 132 -1.71 13.83 -8.19
N GLY A 133 -2.00 15.08 -7.80
CA GLY A 133 -2.50 15.38 -6.47
C GLY A 133 -3.94 14.93 -6.29
N GLY A 134 -4.74 15.04 -7.36
CA GLY A 134 -6.12 14.62 -7.38
C GLY A 134 -6.28 13.12 -7.34
N SER A 135 -5.44 12.38 -8.07
CA SER A 135 -5.41 10.92 -8.01
C SER A 135 -5.09 10.42 -6.61
N LEU A 136 -4.10 11.02 -5.95
CA LEU A 136 -3.74 10.59 -4.61
C LEU A 136 -4.82 10.97 -3.58
N LEU A 137 -5.39 12.18 -3.65
CA LEU A 137 -6.51 12.55 -2.77
C LEU A 137 -7.74 11.65 -2.99
N GLY A 138 -8.01 11.30 -4.24
CA GLY A 138 -9.04 10.34 -4.60
C GLY A 138 -8.79 8.95 -4.03
N MET A 139 -7.53 8.49 -4.07
CA MET A 139 -7.11 7.22 -3.48
C MET A 139 -7.44 7.17 -1.99
N GLY A 140 -7.07 8.21 -1.24
CA GLY A 140 -7.41 8.32 0.18
C GLY A 140 -8.92 8.34 0.42
N ALA A 141 -9.68 9.08 -0.39
CA ALA A 141 -11.14 9.11 -0.31
C ALA A 141 -11.76 7.72 -0.57
N GLY A 142 -11.21 6.94 -1.50
CA GLY A 142 -11.63 5.57 -1.77
C GLY A 142 -11.41 4.63 -0.59
N VAL A 143 -10.24 4.71 0.06
CA VAL A 143 -9.96 3.94 1.28
C VAL A 143 -10.92 4.33 2.41
N CYS A 144 -11.18 5.63 2.61
CA CYS A 144 -12.18 6.08 3.58
C CYS A 144 -13.58 5.54 3.26
N ALA A 145 -13.97 5.51 1.99
CA ALA A 145 -15.28 4.97 1.58
C ALA A 145 -15.39 3.48 1.90
N HIS A 146 -14.32 2.70 1.68
CA HIS A 146 -14.27 1.30 2.05
C HIS A 146 -14.39 1.11 3.57
N VAL A 147 -13.64 1.87 4.38
CA VAL A 147 -13.74 1.80 5.85
C VAL A 147 -15.14 2.16 6.35
N VAL A 148 -15.77 3.17 5.74
CA VAL A 148 -17.15 3.56 6.08
C VAL A 148 -18.14 2.47 5.68
N GLN A 149 -17.93 1.81 4.56
CA GLN A 149 -18.76 0.69 4.13
C GLN A 149 -18.61 -0.51 5.06
N ASP A 150 -17.38 -0.89 5.42
CA ASP A 150 -17.11 -1.97 6.37
C ASP A 150 -17.76 -1.69 7.73
N TRP A 151 -17.69 -0.44 8.20
CA TRP A 151 -18.33 -0.03 9.44
C TRP A 151 -19.87 -0.10 9.38
N ARG A 152 -20.46 0.17 8.21
CA ARG A 152 -21.91 0.10 7.97
C ARG A 152 -22.42 -1.32 7.83
N GLU A 153 -21.64 -2.19 7.21
CA GLU A 153 -22.00 -3.59 6.96
C GLU A 153 -21.86 -4.45 8.21
N GLY A 154 -21.28 -3.92 9.30
CA GLY A 154 -21.28 -4.56 10.61
C GLY A 154 -20.57 -5.91 10.62
N HIS A 155 -19.68 -6.14 9.65
CA HIS A 155 -18.87 -7.35 9.63
C HIS A 155 -18.03 -7.37 10.92
N GLU A 156 -18.22 -8.42 11.72
CA GLU A 156 -17.24 -8.82 12.73
C GLU A 156 -15.92 -9.01 12.00
N VAL A 157 -15.08 -7.97 12.05
CA VAL A 157 -13.68 -8.10 11.70
C VAL A 157 -13.12 -9.00 12.78
N GLU A 158 -13.14 -10.32 12.55
CA GLU A 158 -12.17 -11.20 13.19
C GLU A 158 -10.83 -10.61 12.75
N PRO A 159 -10.12 -9.93 13.66
CA PRO A 159 -8.91 -9.28 13.28
C PRO A 159 -7.94 -10.44 13.08
N ASP A 160 -7.71 -10.82 11.82
CA ASP A 160 -6.66 -11.79 11.47
C ASP A 160 -5.30 -11.11 11.70
N LEU A 161 -5.03 -10.82 12.97
CA LEU A 161 -3.73 -10.51 13.53
C LEU A 161 -2.74 -11.66 13.27
N SER A 162 -3.23 -12.86 12.93
CA SER A 162 -2.38 -13.98 12.53
C SER A 162 -1.67 -13.69 11.20
N GLY A 163 -2.27 -12.93 10.29
CA GLY A 163 -1.62 -12.57 9.02
C GLY A 163 -0.46 -11.56 9.15
N MET A 164 -0.55 -10.59 10.07
CA MET A 164 0.45 -9.51 10.17
C MET A 164 1.50 -9.72 11.26
N MET A 165 1.23 -10.61 12.23
CA MET A 165 2.13 -10.82 13.38
C MET A 165 2.68 -12.25 13.51
N GLN A 166 2.24 -13.20 12.69
CA GLN A 166 2.84 -14.52 12.71
C GLN A 166 4.19 -14.46 11.98
N SER A 167 5.24 -14.17 12.74
CA SER A 167 6.58 -14.66 12.43
C SER A 167 6.42 -16.14 12.12
N VAL A 168 6.56 -16.49 10.84
CA VAL A 168 6.58 -17.87 10.39
C VAL A 168 7.61 -18.58 11.28
N PRO A 169 7.24 -19.60 12.09
CA PRO A 169 8.26 -20.42 12.73
C PRO A 169 9.11 -20.93 11.57
N VAL A 170 10.39 -20.57 11.60
CA VAL A 170 11.37 -20.96 10.60
C VAL A 170 11.20 -22.47 10.44
N VAL A 171 10.77 -22.94 9.28
CA VAL A 171 10.55 -24.37 8.98
C VAL A 171 11.79 -25.22 9.33
N GLY A 172 12.96 -24.58 9.48
CA GLY A 172 14.17 -25.15 10.06
C GLY A 172 14.06 -25.61 11.52
N GLU A 173 13.32 -24.94 12.40
CA GLU A 173 13.15 -25.35 13.81
C GLU A 173 12.29 -26.61 13.95
N GLU A 174 11.21 -26.74 13.15
CA GLU A 174 10.41 -27.97 13.18
C GLU A 174 11.13 -29.15 12.53
N LEU A 175 11.96 -28.91 11.51
CA LEU A 175 12.77 -29.95 10.88
C LEU A 175 13.93 -30.41 11.80
N GLU A 176 14.55 -29.49 12.53
CA GLU A 176 15.54 -29.78 13.58
C GLU A 176 14.90 -30.53 14.76
N ALA A 177 13.71 -30.10 15.21
CA ALA A 177 12.96 -30.76 16.28
C ALA A 177 12.53 -32.19 15.87
N ALA A 178 12.08 -32.37 14.62
CA ALA A 178 11.71 -33.68 14.07
C ALA A 178 12.93 -34.62 13.96
N LYS A 179 14.08 -34.11 13.50
CA LYS A 179 15.34 -34.90 13.48
C LYS A 179 15.80 -35.30 14.88
N LYS A 180 15.67 -34.41 15.87
CA LYS A 180 16.04 -34.67 17.27
C LYS A 180 15.10 -35.67 17.95
N ALA A 181 13.82 -35.69 17.57
CA ALA A 181 12.85 -36.68 18.04
C ALA A 181 13.08 -38.07 17.42
N VAL A 182 13.49 -38.13 16.16
CA VAL A 182 13.83 -39.39 15.48
C VAL A 182 15.16 -39.98 15.97
N GLY A 183 16.16 -39.14 16.28
CA GLY A 183 17.46 -39.57 16.81
C GLY A 183 17.46 -40.11 18.25
N LYS A 184 16.35 -40.00 18.99
CA LYS A 184 16.25 -40.43 20.40
C LYS A 184 15.54 -41.79 20.58
N LYS A 185 15.14 -42.44 19.48
CA LYS A 185 14.51 -43.77 19.45
C LYS A 185 15.46 -44.89 18.96
N GLY A 186 16.77 -44.64 18.96
CA GLY A 186 17.81 -45.64 18.70
C GLY A 186 18.41 -46.16 19.99
#